data_AF-A0A8T5PPL9-F1
#
_entry.id   AF-A0A8T5PPL9-F1
#
_cell.length_a   1.000
_cell.length_b   1.000
_cell.length_c   1.000
_cell.angle_alpha   90.00
_cell.angle_beta   90.00
_cell.angle_gamma   90.00
#
_symmetry.space_group_name_H-M   'P 1'
#
loop_
_entity.id
_entity.type
_entity.pdbx_description
1 polymer ?
#
loop_
_entity_poly.entity_id
_entity_poly.type
_entity_poly.pdbx_seq_one_letter_code
_entity_poly.pdbx_strand_id
1 'polypeptide(L)' 'MPAELKRKLYARGSSFETTIPMPLLFKIDPQNKKYNVIFKFDPKADKWYIEFQEQK' A
#
# COMPACT_ATOMS: atom_id res chain seq x y z
N MET A 1 6.64 0.91 -19.93
CA MET A 1 6.49 2.04 -18.99
C MET A 1 5.98 1.48 -17.67
N PRO A 2 6.52 1.90 -16.51
CA PRO A 2 5.96 1.51 -15.22
C PRO A 2 4.53 2.05 -15.10
N ALA A 3 3.62 1.26 -14.53
CA ALA A 3 2.26 1.71 -14.25
C ALA A 3 2.29 2.65 -13.04
N GLU A 4 1.68 3.84 -13.16
CA GLU A 4 1.60 4.83 -12.09
C GLU A 4 0.16 5.01 -11.63
N LEU A 5 -0.05 5.03 -10.31
CA LEU A 5 -1.36 5.27 -9.69
C LEU A 5 -1.23 6.41 -8.69
N LYS A 6 -1.99 7.49 -8.89
CA LYS A 6 -2.01 8.64 -7.98
C LYS A 6 -3.26 8.58 -7.10
N ARG A 7 -3.11 8.85 -5.80
CA ARG A 7 -4.21 8.97 -4.84
C ARG A 7 -4.01 10.21 -3.97
N LYS A 8 -5.13 10.80 -3.56
CA LYS A 8 -5.13 11.90 -2.62
C LYS A 8 -4.77 11.37 -1.22
N LEU A 9 -3.95 12.12 -0.49
CA LEU A 9 -3.74 11.94 0.94
C LEU A 9 -4.79 12.74 1.70
N TYR A 10 -5.40 12.11 2.68
CA TYR A 10 -6.41 12.70 3.54
C TYR A 10 -5.83 12.83 4.95
N ALA A 11 -6.07 13.96 5.60
CA ALA A 11 -5.70 14.15 7.00
C ALA A 11 -6.65 13.35 7.89
N ARG A 12 -6.09 12.66 8.89
CA ARG A 12 -6.83 11.93 9.92
C ARG A 12 -6.20 12.21 11.28
N GLY A 13 -6.74 13.20 11.98
CA GLY A 13 -6.16 13.70 13.23
C GLY A 13 -4.74 14.24 13.01
N SER A 14 -3.76 13.72 13.75
CA SER A 14 -2.34 14.03 13.58
C SER A 14 -1.64 13.17 12.50
N SER A 15 -2.39 12.34 11.78
CA SER A 15 -1.87 11.38 10.80
C SER A 15 -2.45 11.63 9.40
N PHE A 16 -2.00 10.83 8.43
CA PHE A 16 -2.52 10.85 7.06
C PHE A 16 -2.92 9.45 6.65
N GLU A 17 -3.94 9.37 5.79
CA GLU A 17 -4.39 8.12 5.20
C GLU A 17 -4.65 8.29 3.70
N THR A 18 -4.58 7.18 2.97
CA THR A 18 -5.01 7.12 1.57
C THR A 18 -5.69 5.79 1.30
N THR A 19 -6.62 5.80 0.36
CA THR A 19 -7.26 4.57 -0.11
C THR A 19 -6.25 3.77 -0.93
N ILE A 20 -6.07 2.50 -0.58
CA ILE A 20 -5.25 1.58 -1.38
C ILE A 20 -5.97 1.34 -2.72
N PRO A 21 -5.34 1.66 -3.87
CA PRO A 21 -5.94 1.40 -5.17
C PRO A 21 -6.29 -0.08 -5.34
N MET A 22 -7.52 -0.36 -5.76
CA MET A 22 -8.00 -1.71 -6.03
C MET A 22 -7.06 -2.54 -6.94
N PRO A 23 -6.44 -1.98 -8.01
CA PRO A 23 -5.50 -2.75 -8.84
C PRO A 23 -4.30 -3.33 -8.09
N LEU A 24 -3.87 -2.73 -6.96
CA LEU A 24 -2.80 -3.27 -6.13
C LEU A 24 -3.22 -4.52 -5.36
N LEU A 25 -4.53 -4.71 -5.20
CA LEU A 25 -5.12 -5.81 -4.43
C LEU A 25 -5.51 -7.00 -5.31
N PHE A 26 -5.43 -6.90 -6.64
CA PHE A 26 -5.88 -7.95 -7.57
C PHE A 26 -5.20 -9.33 -7.38
N LYS A 27 -4.05 -9.37 -6.71
CA LYS A 27 -3.30 -10.61 -6.45
C LYS A 27 -3.50 -11.18 -5.04
N ILE A 28 -4.28 -10.51 -4.20
CA ILE A 28 -4.57 -10.95 -2.83
C ILE A 28 -6.09 -11.08 -2.63
N ASP A 29 -6.50 -11.71 -1.54
CA ASP A 29 -7.91 -11.92 -1.22
C ASP A 29 -8.29 -11.22 0.10
N PRO A 30 -8.46 -9.88 0.07
CA PRO A 30 -8.70 -9.10 1.27
C PRO A 30 -10.12 -9.28 1.83
N GLN A 31 -11.00 -9.99 1.13
CA GLN A 31 -12.36 -10.27 1.60
C GLN A 31 -12.39 -11.46 2.55
N ASN A 32 -11.55 -12.48 2.32
CA ASN A 32 -11.54 -13.69 3.13
C ASN A 32 -10.33 -13.78 4.08
N LYS A 33 -9.27 -13.02 3.80
CA LYS A 33 -8.01 -13.08 4.56
C LYS A 33 -7.61 -11.71 5.08
N LYS A 34 -6.85 -11.71 6.18
CA LYS A 34 -6.31 -10.48 6.76
C LYS A 34 -4.89 -10.27 6.27
N TYR A 35 -4.54 -9.02 6.00
CA TYR A 35 -3.22 -8.64 5.50
C TYR A 35 -2.67 -7.46 6.28
N ASN A 36 -1.36 -7.47 6.52
CA ASN A 36 -0.60 -6.29 6.89
C ASN A 36 -0.15 -5.54 5.62
N VAL A 37 -0.13 -4.22 5.70
CA VAL A 37 0.49 -3.36 4.68
C VAL A 37 1.83 -2.88 5.22
N ILE A 38 2.91 -3.30 4.58
CA ILE A 38 4.27 -2.98 5.00
C ILE A 38 4.84 -1.91 4.07
N PHE A 39 5.26 -0.80 4.64
CA PHE A 39 5.96 0.27 3.93
C PHE A 39 7.46 0.07 4.14
N LYS A 40 8.20 -0.24 3.07
CA LYS A 40 9.65 -0.45 3.10
C LYS A 40 10.35 0.68 2.37
N PHE A 41 11.29 1.33 3.03
CA PHE A 41 12.16 2.31 2.40
C PHE A 41 13.45 1.64 1.92
N ASP A 42 13.77 1.82 0.64
CA ASP A 42 15.06 1.44 0.07
C ASP A 42 15.93 2.69 -0.08
N PRO A 43 16.95 2.87 0.79
CA PRO A 43 17.80 4.03 0.77
C PRO A 43 18.74 4.08 -0.45
N LYS A 44 18.97 2.94 -1.14
CA LYS A 44 19.84 2.92 -2.32
C LYS A 44 19.11 3.46 -3.54
N ALA A 45 17.83 3.14 -3.66
CA ALA A 45 16.99 3.59 -4.76
C ALA A 45 16.24 4.89 -4.44
N ASP A 46 16.31 5.37 -3.19
CA ASP A 46 15.52 6.48 -2.64
C ASP A 46 14.02 6.33 -2.92
N LYS A 47 13.49 5.13 -2.62
CA LYS A 47 12.12 4.74 -2.97
C LYS A 47 11.41 4.04 -1.81
N TRP A 48 10.12 4.30 -1.71
CA TRP A 48 9.21 3.53 -0.88
C TRP A 48 8.55 2.42 -1.69
N TYR A 49 8.52 1.23 -1.12
CA TYR A 49 7.79 0.08 -1.60
C TYR A 49 6.68 -0.27 -0.63
N ILE A 50 5.58 -0.79 -1.18
CA ILE A 50 4.44 -1.28 -0.41
C ILE A 50 4.35 -2.79 -0.65
N GLU A 51 4.25 -3.55 0.43
CA GLU A 51 4.07 -5.00 0.40
C GLU A 51 2.83 -5.40 1.20
N PHE A 52 2.09 -6.40 0.71
CA PHE A 52 0.95 -6.99 1.41
C PHE A 52 1.36 -8.35 1.97
N GLN A 53 1.35 -8.48 3.28
CA GLN A 53 1.72 -9.73 3.97
C GLN A 53 0.49 -10.36 4.61
N GLU A 54 0.15 -11.58 4.22
CA GLU A 54 -0.96 -12.33 4.80
C GLU A 54 -0.71 -12.60 6.30
N GLN A 55 -1.71 -12.34 7.13
CA GLN A 55 -1.70 -12.72 8.54
C GLN A 55 -2.13 -14.19 8.65
N LYS A 56 -1.39 -14.98 9.45
CA LYS A 56 -1.78 -16.37 9.77
C LYS A 56 -2.90 -16.42 10.80
#